data_AF-A0A348HFN3-F1
#
_entry.id   AF-A0A348HFN3-F1
#
_cell.length_a   1.000
_cell.length_b   1.000
_cell.length_c   1.000
_cell.angle_alpha   90.00
_cell.angle_beta   90.00
_cell.angle_gamma   90.00
#
_symmetry.space_group_name_H-M   'P 1'
#
loop_
_entity.id
_entity.type
_entity.pdbx_description
1 polymer ?
#
loop_
_entity_poly.entity_id
_entity_poly.type
_entity_poly.pdbx_seq_one_letter_code
_entity_poly.pdbx_strand_id
1 'polypeptide(L)'
;MKQTAEHEITVRIRTQYPQEDWAALVSDALNSRSVDGKGRIVDVSSSKPTESMEQNVIHWAQERGIFDKATLETQFEKLEEEVGEIQLALTDDNHEGLVDGIGDASVVLTILAHMCGVTFDQCRQHAWQEIKDRKGKMVDGVFVKE
;
A
#
# COMPACT_ATOMS: atom_id res chain seq x y z
N MET A 1 -32.37 -3.54 19.06
CA MET A 1 -31.44 -4.67 18.86
C MET A 1 -30.25 -4.31 17.95
N LYS A 2 -30.42 -3.66 16.78
CA LYS A 2 -29.27 -3.26 15.93
C LYS A 2 -28.34 -2.21 16.58
N GLN A 3 -28.90 -1.16 17.18
CA GLN A 3 -28.13 -0.11 17.87
C GLN A 3 -27.27 -0.62 19.04
N THR A 4 -27.70 -1.70 19.70
CA THR A 4 -26.99 -2.26 20.86
C THR A 4 -25.72 -3.01 20.44
N ALA A 5 -25.78 -3.75 19.32
CA ALA A 5 -24.63 -4.48 18.79
C ALA A 5 -23.56 -3.55 18.19
N GLU A 6 -23.98 -2.50 17.47
CA GLU A 6 -23.06 -1.47 16.94
C GLU A 6 -22.30 -0.76 18.05
N HIS A 7 -22.99 -0.44 19.15
CA HIS A 7 -22.37 0.19 20.31
C HIS A 7 -21.35 -0.71 21.00
N GLU A 8 -21.68 -1.98 21.23
CA GLU A 8 -20.75 -2.94 21.86
C GLU A 8 -19.51 -3.22 21.01
N ILE A 9 -19.67 -3.35 19.69
CA ILE A 9 -18.56 -3.55 18.74
C ILE A 9 -17.64 -2.33 18.74
N THR A 10 -18.23 -1.13 18.67
CA THR A 10 -17.47 0.13 18.67
C THR A 10 -16.66 0.32 19.96
N VAL A 11 -17.25 0.01 21.12
CA VAL A 11 -16.57 0.13 22.42
C VAL A 11 -15.40 -0.86 22.51
N ARG A 12 -15.57 -2.12 22.08
CA ARG A 12 -14.49 -3.12 22.10
C ARG A 12 -13.32 -2.73 21.20
N ILE A 13 -13.59 -2.34 19.95
CA ILE A 13 -12.56 -1.96 18.98
C ILE A 13 -11.75 -0.76 19.49
N ARG A 14 -12.43 0.27 20.03
CA ARG A 14 -11.76 1.45 20.61
C ARG A 14 -10.88 1.13 21.82
N THR A 15 -11.24 0.12 22.60
CA THR A 15 -10.46 -0.27 23.79
C THR A 15 -9.22 -1.08 23.41
N GLN A 16 -9.30 -1.85 22.33
CA GLN A 16 -8.23 -2.76 21.89
C GLN A 16 -7.24 -2.08 20.92
N TYR A 17 -7.68 -1.11 20.12
CA TYR A 17 -6.87 -0.43 19.09
C TYR A 17 -7.00 1.10 19.21
N PRO A 18 -6.41 1.72 20.25
CA PRO A 18 -6.62 3.13 20.55
C PRO A 18 -5.90 4.12 19.61
N GLN A 19 -5.03 3.63 18.71
CA GLN A 19 -4.21 4.48 17.81
C GLN A 19 -4.54 4.35 16.32
N GLU A 20 -5.54 3.56 15.93
CA GLU A 20 -5.91 3.36 14.52
C GLU A 20 -7.21 4.07 14.15
N ASP A 21 -7.45 4.24 12.84
CA ASP A 21 -8.73 4.74 12.31
C ASP A 21 -9.85 3.71 12.52
N TRP A 22 -10.48 3.81 13.69
CA TRP A 22 -11.54 2.92 14.14
C TRP A 22 -12.76 2.89 13.21
N ALA A 23 -12.96 3.88 12.34
CA ALA A 23 -14.12 3.93 11.45
C ALA A 23 -14.08 2.81 10.41
N ALA A 24 -12.90 2.52 9.85
CA ALA A 24 -12.70 1.44 8.88
C ALA A 24 -12.90 0.06 9.53
N LEU A 25 -12.29 -0.15 10.70
CA LEU A 25 -12.38 -1.41 11.46
C LEU A 25 -13.81 -1.74 11.91
N VAL A 26 -14.59 -0.73 12.34
CA VAL A 26 -16.00 -0.90 12.72
C VAL A 26 -16.85 -1.24 11.49
N SER A 27 -16.62 -0.58 10.35
CA SER A 27 -17.34 -0.85 9.11
C SER A 27 -17.13 -2.29 8.62
N ASP A 28 -15.88 -2.76 8.62
CA ASP A 28 -15.54 -4.12 8.22
C ASP A 28 -16.11 -5.18 9.18
N ALA A 29 -16.08 -4.91 10.49
CA ALA A 29 -16.68 -5.79 11.50
C ALA A 29 -18.22 -5.88 11.36
N LEU A 30 -18.88 -4.78 10.98
CA LEU A 30 -20.34 -4.75 10.77
C LEU A 30 -20.76 -5.44 9.46
N ASN A 31 -19.90 -5.40 8.43
CA ASN A 31 -20.17 -5.98 7.11
C ASN A 31 -19.82 -7.48 7.01
N SER A 32 -18.87 -7.97 7.81
CA SER A 32 -18.37 -9.36 7.74
C SER A 32 -19.25 -10.41 8.44
N ARG A 33 -20.50 -10.08 8.82
CA ARG A 33 -21.45 -10.93 9.60
C ARG A 33 -21.38 -12.41 9.23
N SER A 34 -20.52 -13.14 9.89
CA SER A 34 -20.53 -14.60 9.92
C SER A 34 -21.38 -14.99 11.11
N VAL A 35 -22.57 -15.50 10.82
CA VAL A 35 -23.50 -16.07 11.80
C VAL A 35 -23.35 -17.58 11.72
N ASP A 36 -23.15 -18.26 12.85
CA ASP A 36 -23.16 -19.72 12.84
C ASP A 36 -24.56 -20.25 12.44
N GLY A 37 -24.65 -21.56 12.16
CA GLY A 37 -25.91 -22.24 11.85
C GLY A 37 -26.97 -22.19 12.98
N LYS A 38 -26.70 -21.47 14.07
CA LYS A 38 -27.60 -21.22 15.22
C LYS A 38 -27.87 -19.72 15.44
N GLY A 39 -27.43 -18.84 14.52
CA GLY A 39 -27.70 -17.40 14.54
C GLY A 39 -26.89 -16.63 15.58
N ARG A 40 -25.79 -17.19 16.09
CA ARG A 40 -24.88 -16.49 17.01
C ARG A 40 -23.78 -15.79 16.23
N ILE A 41 -23.41 -14.59 16.69
CA ILE A 41 -22.22 -13.88 16.20
C ILE A 41 -21.03 -14.74 16.60
N VAL A 42 -20.34 -15.33 15.62
CA VAL A 42 -19.06 -15.98 15.87
C VAL A 42 -17.96 -14.92 15.88
N ASP A 43 -17.04 -15.08 16.81
CA ASP A 43 -15.93 -14.16 17.03
C ASP A 43 -15.06 -14.05 15.77
N VAL A 44 -15.06 -12.86 15.15
CA VAL A 44 -14.20 -12.52 14.00
C VAL A 44 -12.81 -12.03 14.48
N SER A 45 -12.54 -12.02 15.80
CA SER A 45 -11.34 -11.38 16.38
C SER A 45 -9.99 -12.08 16.13
N SER A 46 -9.94 -13.18 15.36
CA SER A 46 -8.68 -13.93 15.20
C SER A 46 -7.94 -13.73 13.89
N SER A 47 -8.47 -13.03 12.89
CA SER A 47 -7.64 -12.60 11.76
C SER A 47 -7.14 -11.19 12.05
N LYS A 48 -5.88 -11.07 12.49
CA LYS A 48 -5.14 -9.81 12.34
C LYS A 48 -5.39 -9.31 10.89
N PRO A 49 -5.64 -8.02 10.66
CA PRO A 49 -5.58 -7.48 9.30
C PRO A 49 -4.26 -7.95 8.70
N THR A 50 -4.31 -8.66 7.58
CA THR A 50 -3.08 -8.98 6.84
C THR A 50 -2.47 -7.64 6.47
N GLU A 51 -1.32 -7.31 7.05
CA GLU A 51 -0.61 -6.07 6.75
C GLU A 51 -0.41 -5.96 5.24
N SER A 52 -0.76 -4.80 4.69
CA SER A 52 -0.53 -4.52 3.27
C SER A 52 0.96 -4.58 2.95
N MET A 53 1.32 -4.85 1.70
CA MET A 53 2.74 -4.86 1.32
C MET A 53 3.43 -3.52 1.55
N GLU A 54 2.70 -2.41 1.38
CA GLU A 54 3.20 -1.08 1.72
C GLU A 54 3.55 -0.96 3.22
N GLN A 55 2.68 -1.45 4.11
CA GLN A 55 2.96 -1.47 5.55
C GLN A 55 4.16 -2.35 5.90
N ASN A 56 4.29 -3.52 5.27
CA ASN A 56 5.46 -4.40 5.46
C ASN A 56 6.77 -3.68 5.09
N VAL A 57 6.78 -2.93 3.97
CA VAL A 57 7.95 -2.16 3.53
C VAL A 57 8.27 -1.02 4.50
N ILE A 58 7.26 -0.25 4.92
CA ILE A 58 7.43 0.85 5.87
C ILE A 58 7.99 0.32 7.20
N HIS A 59 7.47 -0.80 7.70
CA HIS A 59 7.96 -1.42 8.92
C HIS A 59 9.43 -1.87 8.76
N TRP A 60 9.75 -2.58 7.67
CA TRP A 60 11.10 -3.01 7.35
C TRP A 60 12.11 -1.85 7.29
N ALA A 61 11.69 -0.71 6.72
CA ALA A 61 12.48 0.51 6.61
C ALA A 61 12.69 1.20 7.98
N GLN A 62 11.63 1.25 8.79
CA GLN A 62 11.68 1.79 10.16
C GLN A 62 12.64 0.98 11.04
N GLU A 63 12.57 -0.36 11.00
CA GLU A 63 13.44 -1.24 11.79
C GLU A 63 14.93 -1.05 11.47
N ARG A 64 15.24 -0.65 10.23
CA ARG A 64 16.61 -0.37 9.78
C ARG A 64 17.06 1.07 10.02
N GLY A 65 16.16 1.91 10.54
CA GLY A 65 16.41 3.32 10.78
C GLY A 65 16.61 4.11 9.48
N ILE A 66 15.95 3.70 8.39
CA ILE A 66 16.03 4.43 7.11
C ILE A 66 15.47 5.84 7.30
N PHE A 67 14.32 5.98 7.93
CA PHE A 67 13.69 7.29 8.15
C PHE A 67 14.48 8.22 9.08
N ASP A 68 15.38 7.66 9.90
CA ASP A 68 16.25 8.45 10.80
C ASP A 68 17.56 8.89 10.13
N LYS A 69 18.00 8.18 9.08
CA LYS A 69 19.37 8.30 8.53
C LYS A 69 19.41 8.72 7.06
N ALA A 70 18.39 8.36 6.29
CA ALA A 70 18.31 8.70 4.87
C ALA A 70 17.71 10.09 4.69
N THR A 71 18.04 10.73 3.57
CA THR A 71 17.36 11.93 3.09
C THR A 71 16.56 11.58 1.84
N LEU A 72 15.71 12.51 1.37
CA LEU A 72 14.98 12.32 0.12
C LEU A 72 15.96 12.16 -1.05
N GLU A 73 17.06 12.90 -1.03
CA GLU A 73 18.11 12.85 -2.03
C GLU A 73 18.81 11.48 -2.04
N THR A 74 19.18 10.93 -0.87
CA THR A 74 19.85 9.61 -0.84
C THR A 74 18.90 8.47 -1.19
N GLN A 75 17.60 8.59 -0.92
CA GLN A 75 16.61 7.63 -1.42
C GLN A 75 16.34 7.79 -2.91
N PHE A 76 16.45 9.01 -3.46
CA PHE A 76 16.39 9.21 -4.91
C PHE A 76 17.61 8.59 -5.61
N GLU A 77 18.82 8.71 -5.06
CA GLU A 77 20.01 8.01 -5.56
C GLU A 77 19.79 6.48 -5.58
N LYS A 78 19.17 5.92 -4.53
CA LYS A 78 18.82 4.49 -4.51
C LYS A 78 17.80 4.14 -5.58
N LEU A 79 16.81 5.01 -5.85
CA LEU A 79 15.86 4.79 -6.94
C LEU A 79 16.56 4.78 -8.31
N GLU A 80 17.55 5.64 -8.52
CA GLU A 80 18.35 5.63 -9.76
C GLU A 80 19.13 4.32 -9.93
N GLU A 81 19.62 3.72 -8.83
CA GLU A 81 20.23 2.40 -8.82
C GLU A 81 19.25 1.32 -9.30
N GLU A 82 18.04 1.25 -8.73
CA GLU A 82 17.03 0.24 -9.12
C GLU A 82 16.58 0.41 -10.59
N VAL A 83 16.47 1.64 -11.07
CA VAL A 83 16.20 1.94 -12.49
C VAL A 83 17.34 1.45 -13.39
N GLY A 84 18.59 1.55 -12.92
CA GLY A 84 19.76 1.01 -13.60
C GLY A 84 19.70 -0.52 -13.73
N GLU A 85 19.24 -1.22 -12.70
CA GLU A 85 19.07 -2.68 -12.73
C GLU A 85 18.00 -3.12 -13.73
N ILE A 86 16.88 -2.40 -13.79
CA ILE A 86 15.85 -2.59 -14.82
C ILE A 86 16.44 -2.45 -16.23
N GLN A 87 17.25 -1.40 -16.47
CA GLN A 87 17.88 -1.15 -17.76
C GLN A 87 18.87 -2.26 -18.14
N LEU A 88 19.63 -2.76 -17.17
CA LEU A 88 20.56 -3.87 -17.39
C LEU A 88 19.79 -5.15 -17.74
N ALA A 89 18.74 -5.48 -16.97
CA ALA A 89 17.93 -6.66 -17.21
C ALA A 89 17.25 -6.66 -18.60
N LEU A 90 16.79 -5.49 -19.06
CA LEU A 90 16.28 -5.32 -20.43
C LEU A 90 17.35 -5.57 -21.51
N THR A 91 18.58 -5.11 -21.26
CA THR A 91 19.70 -5.28 -22.20
C THR A 91 20.09 -6.75 -22.33
N ASP A 92 19.98 -7.50 -21.24
CA ASP A 92 20.39 -8.89 -21.15
C ASP A 92 19.27 -9.91 -21.44
N ASP A 93 18.07 -9.45 -21.84
CA ASP A 93 16.86 -10.28 -22.01
C ASP A 93 16.54 -11.13 -20.76
N ASN A 94 16.83 -10.56 -19.58
CA ASN A 94 16.70 -11.21 -18.29
C ASN A 94 15.34 -10.88 -17.64
N HIS A 95 14.36 -11.75 -17.85
CA HIS A 95 13.01 -11.55 -17.29
C HIS A 95 12.98 -11.55 -15.76
N GLU A 96 13.77 -12.41 -15.11
CA GLU A 96 13.81 -12.50 -13.65
C GLU A 96 14.35 -11.21 -13.04
N GLY A 97 15.48 -10.71 -13.56
CA GLY A 97 16.04 -9.42 -13.14
C GLY A 97 15.12 -8.24 -13.44
N LEU A 98 14.31 -8.31 -14.50
CA LEU A 98 13.33 -7.28 -14.80
C LEU A 98 12.21 -7.24 -13.74
N VAL A 99 11.73 -8.41 -13.30
CA VAL A 99 10.71 -8.50 -12.25
C VAL A 99 11.27 -7.99 -10.92
N ASP A 100 12.51 -8.36 -10.60
CA ASP A 100 13.20 -7.95 -9.37
C ASP A 100 13.41 -6.43 -9.30
N GLY A 101 14.04 -5.84 -10.33
CA GLY A 101 14.30 -4.41 -10.37
C GLY A 101 13.03 -3.55 -10.37
N ILE A 102 11.93 -4.00 -10.99
CA ILE A 102 10.62 -3.34 -10.88
C ILE A 102 10.10 -3.39 -9.43
N GLY A 103 10.27 -4.53 -8.76
CA GLY A 103 9.92 -4.71 -7.36
C GLY A 103 10.71 -3.78 -6.45
N ASP A 104 12.03 -3.73 -6.61
CA ASP A 104 12.91 -2.91 -5.79
C ASP A 104 12.67 -1.41 -6.01
N ALA A 105 12.48 -0.98 -7.26
CA ALA A 105 12.05 0.39 -7.55
C ALA A 105 10.72 0.73 -6.85
N SER A 106 9.76 -0.20 -6.81
CA SER A 106 8.50 -0.01 -6.07
C SER A 106 8.70 0.08 -4.56
N VAL A 107 9.64 -0.66 -3.98
CA VAL A 107 10.02 -0.56 -2.56
C VAL A 107 10.58 0.82 -2.25
N VAL A 108 11.52 1.31 -3.05
CA VAL A 108 12.13 2.63 -2.86
C VAL A 108 11.10 3.75 -3.04
N LEU A 109 10.21 3.66 -4.04
CA LEU A 109 9.11 4.61 -4.22
C LEU A 109 8.15 4.65 -3.03
N THR A 110 7.91 3.50 -2.39
CA THR A 110 7.09 3.42 -1.18
C THR A 110 7.75 4.15 0.00
N ILE A 111 9.05 3.95 0.19
CA ILE A 111 9.83 4.63 1.23
C ILE A 111 9.86 6.15 0.96
N LEU A 112 10.10 6.58 -0.27
CA LEU A 112 10.08 8.00 -0.66
C LEU A 112 8.72 8.65 -0.44
N ALA A 113 7.62 7.98 -0.81
CA ALA A 113 6.27 8.47 -0.57
C ALA A 113 6.03 8.69 0.93
N HIS A 114 6.40 7.71 1.75
CA HIS A 114 6.28 7.78 3.21
C HIS A 114 7.09 8.95 3.79
N MET A 115 8.34 9.14 3.34
CA MET A 115 9.19 10.27 3.76
C MET A 115 8.60 11.63 3.35
N CYS A 116 7.80 11.67 2.27
CA CYS A 116 7.04 12.84 1.84
C CYS A 116 5.69 13.02 2.57
N GLY A 117 5.34 12.13 3.51
CA GLY A 117 4.11 12.22 4.29
C GLY A 117 2.84 11.75 3.57
N VAL A 118 2.98 10.93 2.53
CA VAL A 118 1.87 10.36 1.75
C VAL A 118 2.06 8.85 1.55
N THR A 119 1.02 8.14 1.14
CA THR A 119 1.15 6.72 0.74
C THR A 119 1.51 6.61 -0.72
N PHE A 120 2.14 5.49 -1.11
CA PHE A 120 2.41 5.25 -2.53
C PHE A 120 1.11 5.14 -3.34
N ASP A 121 0.06 4.57 -2.74
CA ASP A 121 -1.27 4.52 -3.32
C ASP A 121 -1.85 5.91 -3.60
N GLN A 122 -1.63 6.89 -2.72
CA GLN A 122 -2.03 8.28 -2.96
C GLN A 122 -1.29 8.89 -4.15
N CYS A 123 0.01 8.62 -4.28
CA CYS A 123 0.80 9.04 -5.45
C CYS A 123 0.26 8.42 -6.75
N ARG A 124 -0.02 7.11 -6.75
CA ARG A 124 -0.60 6.42 -7.91
C ARG A 124 -2.00 6.94 -8.22
N GLN A 125 -2.81 7.20 -7.20
CA GLN A 125 -4.14 7.76 -7.37
C GLN A 125 -4.08 9.15 -8.02
N HIS A 126 -3.17 10.01 -7.57
CA HIS A 126 -2.95 11.32 -8.18
C HIS A 126 -2.55 11.18 -9.66
N ALA A 127 -1.56 10.33 -9.97
CA ALA A 127 -1.13 10.08 -11.35
C ALA A 127 -2.26 9.51 -12.22
N TRP A 128 -3.09 8.61 -11.68
CA TRP A 128 -4.25 8.06 -12.37
C TRP A 128 -5.26 9.14 -12.79
N GLN A 129 -5.57 10.08 -11.90
CA GLN A 129 -6.51 11.16 -12.21
C GLN A 129 -6.04 12.02 -13.40
N GLU A 130 -4.73 12.16 -13.56
CA GLU A 130 -4.11 12.90 -14.68
C GLU A 130 -4.09 12.12 -16.01
N ILE A 131 -4.11 10.78 -15.97
CA ILE A 131 -3.97 9.93 -17.17
C ILE A 131 -5.27 9.30 -17.66
N LYS A 132 -6.26 9.09 -16.77
CA LYS A 132 -7.46 8.28 -17.04
C LYS A 132 -8.31 8.75 -18.24
N ASP A 133 -8.33 10.05 -18.50
CA ASP A 133 -9.14 10.65 -19.56
C ASP A 133 -8.30 11.11 -20.76
N ARG A 134 -6.99 10.81 -20.78
CA ARG A 134 -6.10 11.23 -21.88
C ARG A 134 -6.56 10.62 -23.21
N LYS A 135 -6.60 11.48 -24.22
CA LYS A 135 -6.79 11.10 -25.63
C LYS A 135 -5.44 11.19 -26.34
N GLY A 136 -5.26 10.39 -27.37
CA GLY A 136 -3.95 10.13 -27.94
C GLY A 136 -3.89 8.82 -28.72
N LYS A 137 -2.71 8.54 -29.25
CA LYS A 137 -2.42 7.33 -30.04
C LYS A 137 -1.01 6.83 -29.77
N MET A 138 -0.80 5.55 -30.00
CA MET A 138 0.54 4.96 -29.99
C MET A 138 1.27 5.32 -31.30
N VAL A 139 2.50 5.82 -31.17
CA VAL A 139 3.42 6.08 -32.29
C VAL A 139 4.79 5.56 -31.87
N ASP A 140 5.35 4.62 -32.64
CA ASP A 140 6.69 4.04 -32.41
C ASP A 140 6.93 3.56 -30.97
N GLY A 141 5.94 2.90 -30.38
CA GLY A 141 6.01 2.34 -29.02
C GLY A 141 5.72 3.34 -27.89
N VAL A 142 5.46 4.61 -28.20
CA VAL A 142 5.18 5.66 -27.21
C VAL A 142 3.73 6.16 -27.35
N PHE A 143 3.06 6.39 -26.23
CA PHE A 143 1.77 7.06 -26.22
C PHE A 143 1.95 8.57 -26.44
N VAL A 144 1.45 9.08 -27.56
CA VAL A 144 1.45 10.51 -27.90
C VAL A 144 0.08 11.08 -27.61
N LYS A 145 0.03 12.04 -26.68
CA LYS A 145 -1.19 12.77 -26.32
C LYS A 145 -1.66 13.64 -27.49
N GLU A 146 -2.99 13.74 -27.67
CA GLU A 146 -3.65 14.71 -28.56
C GLU A 146 -3.42 16.17 -28.15
#